data_AF-A0A9C7TCF1-F1
#
_entry.id   AF-A0A9C7TCF1-F1
#
_cell.length_a   1.000
_cell.length_b   1.000
_cell.length_c   1.000
_cell.angle_alpha   90.00
_cell.angle_beta   90.00
_cell.angle_gamma   90.00
#
_symmetry.space_group_name_H-M   'P 1'
#
loop_
_entity.id
_entity.type
_entity.pdbx_description
1 polymer ?
#
loop_
_entity_poly.entity_id
_entity_poly.type
_entity_poly.pdbx_seq_one_letter_code
_entity_poly.pdbx_strand_id
1 'polypeptide(L)'
;MRSKCMLTGVLVLFLSCKLFGPEEKPKVDREASRAKAEEAGRVLEDNLSKVKPEAPPQEALGEVDLSYVRDLYEEALRLDPSNSLAHFGMAITELLTILKNRRVLDAADSLASILEGLPSESPVELMASSPITFYRMAKRAWPPGAAKVAIFRMSDVQDVVEQEVLPGLGRALGHLEEVEKDEEFKVYINAETLEPFMEELAGGMEEGFLPP
;
A
#
# COMPACT_ATOMS: atom_id res chain seq x y z
N MET A 1 23.23 57.04 25.64
CA MET A 1 22.72 56.21 24.53
C MET A 1 23.01 54.74 24.82
N ARG A 2 21.98 53.89 24.65
CA ARG A 2 22.02 52.43 24.41
C ARG A 2 22.78 51.53 25.40
N SER A 3 22.05 50.91 26.34
CA SER A 3 22.27 49.51 26.79
C SER A 3 21.42 49.12 28.00
N LYS A 4 20.07 49.16 27.92
CA LYS A 4 19.19 48.60 28.97
C LYS A 4 17.89 47.92 28.47
N CYS A 5 17.70 47.72 27.16
CA CYS A 5 16.44 47.17 26.63
C CYS A 5 16.53 45.76 26.01
N MET A 6 17.60 44.99 26.25
CA MET A 6 17.80 43.71 25.54
C MET A 6 17.91 42.45 26.41
N LEU A 7 17.58 42.51 27.71
CA LEU A 7 17.62 41.31 28.57
C LEU A 7 16.26 40.87 29.15
N THR A 8 15.18 41.63 28.92
CA THR A 8 13.83 41.27 29.40
C THR A 8 12.99 40.48 28.38
N GLY A 9 13.48 40.32 27.14
CA GLY A 9 12.75 39.62 26.07
C GLY A 9 12.98 38.10 25.98
N VAL A 10 14.04 37.57 26.60
CA VAL A 10 14.39 36.14 26.47
C VAL A 10 13.84 35.29 27.63
N LEU A 11 13.49 35.90 28.76
CA LEU A 11 12.91 35.17 29.89
C LEU A 11 11.41 34.87 29.74
N VAL A 12 10.70 35.55 28.84
CA VAL A 12 9.25 35.35 28.63
C VAL A 12 8.95 34.14 27.73
N LEU A 13 9.93 33.65 26.96
CA LEU A 13 9.75 32.46 26.11
C LEU A 13 9.91 31.12 26.86
N PHE A 14 10.47 31.13 28.07
CA PHE A 14 10.62 29.92 28.91
C PHE A 14 9.57 29.81 30.03
N LEU A 15 8.72 30.83 30.22
CA LEU A 15 7.66 30.85 31.24
C LEU A 15 6.29 30.38 30.72
N SER A 16 6.15 30.12 29.42
CA SER A 16 4.91 29.63 28.81
C SER A 16 4.73 28.10 28.91
N CYS A 17 5.71 27.35 29.41
CA CYS A 17 5.64 25.89 29.55
C CYS A 17 4.86 25.39 30.79
N LYS A 18 3.99 26.23 31.40
CA LYS A 18 3.10 25.80 32.51
C LYS A 18 1.63 26.16 32.29
N LEU A 19 1.22 26.43 31.05
CA LEU A 19 -0.17 26.76 30.71
C LEU A 19 -0.93 25.64 29.95
N PHE A 20 -0.38 24.43 29.91
CA PHE A 20 -1.18 23.25 29.60
C PHE A 20 -1.53 22.60 30.95
N GLY A 21 -2.83 22.56 31.25
CA GLY A 21 -3.36 21.77 32.36
C GLY A 21 -2.93 20.30 32.24
N PRO A 22 -3.23 19.44 33.23
CA PRO A 22 -3.00 18.00 33.03
C PRO A 22 -3.62 17.63 31.68
N GLU A 23 -2.81 17.10 30.75
CA GLU A 23 -3.34 16.48 29.54
C GLU A 23 -4.36 15.47 30.04
N GLU A 24 -5.66 15.80 29.89
CA GLU A 24 -6.71 14.83 30.02
C GLU A 24 -6.38 13.79 28.97
N LYS A 25 -5.85 12.64 29.43
CA LYS A 25 -5.62 11.50 28.55
C LYS A 25 -6.93 11.32 27.78
N PRO A 26 -6.90 11.33 26.44
CA PRO A 26 -8.12 11.22 25.65
C PRO A 26 -8.92 10.05 26.18
N LYS A 27 -10.18 10.32 26.55
CA LYS A 27 -11.07 9.31 27.11
C LYS A 27 -11.25 8.24 26.05
N VAL A 28 -10.60 7.09 26.25
CA VAL A 28 -10.67 5.97 25.32
C VAL A 28 -12.12 5.46 25.27
N ASP A 29 -12.73 5.54 24.09
CA ASP A 29 -14.07 5.03 23.84
C ASP A 29 -13.98 3.78 22.95
N ARG A 30 -13.80 2.64 23.62
CA ARG A 30 -13.59 1.35 22.96
C ARG A 30 -14.79 0.89 22.15
N GLU A 31 -16.00 1.16 22.65
CA GLU A 31 -17.24 0.74 21.99
C GLU A 31 -17.47 1.56 20.71
N ALA A 32 -17.35 2.88 20.80
CA ALA A 32 -17.45 3.74 19.63
C ALA A 32 -16.35 3.46 18.61
N SER A 33 -15.11 3.25 19.08
CA SER A 33 -13.99 2.88 18.22
C SER A 33 -14.25 1.57 17.47
N ARG A 34 -14.69 0.52 18.17
CA ARG A 34 -15.02 -0.77 17.56
C ARG A 34 -16.15 -0.64 16.53
N ALA A 35 -17.21 0.07 16.87
CA ALA A 35 -18.33 0.30 15.95
C ALA A 35 -17.88 1.00 14.66
N LYS A 36 -16.95 1.96 14.76
CA LYS A 36 -16.36 2.62 13.58
C LYS A 36 -15.48 1.69 12.75
N ALA A 37 -14.65 0.86 13.38
CA ALA A 37 -13.83 -0.12 12.68
C ALA A 37 -14.69 -1.17 11.94
N GLU A 38 -15.79 -1.62 12.54
CA GLU A 38 -16.75 -2.55 11.92
C GLU A 38 -17.55 -1.89 10.79
N GLU A 39 -17.85 -0.59 10.88
CA GLU A 39 -18.43 0.19 9.78
C GLU A 39 -17.46 0.29 8.60
N ALA A 40 -16.20 0.64 8.85
CA ALA A 40 -15.16 0.70 7.83
C ALA A 40 -14.97 -0.64 7.12
N GLY A 41 -14.94 -1.74 7.88
CA GLY A 41 -14.84 -3.10 7.34
C GLY A 41 -16.00 -3.45 6.42
N ARG A 42 -17.24 -3.14 6.80
CA ARG A 42 -18.42 -3.37 5.96
C ARG A 42 -18.40 -2.56 4.66
N VAL A 43 -17.97 -1.29 4.74
CA VAL A 43 -17.83 -0.45 3.54
C VAL A 43 -16.77 -1.01 2.60
N LEU A 44 -15.64 -1.46 3.16
CA LEU A 44 -14.56 -2.06 2.39
C LEU A 44 -15.02 -3.37 1.73
N GLU A 45 -15.65 -4.26 2.48
CA GLU A 45 -16.19 -5.54 1.98
C GLU A 45 -17.24 -5.33 0.88
N ASP A 46 -18.21 -4.42 1.09
CA ASP A 46 -19.22 -4.07 0.09
C ASP A 46 -18.59 -3.52 -1.19
N ASN A 47 -17.55 -2.68 -1.08
CA ASN A 47 -16.83 -2.19 -2.24
C ASN A 47 -16.03 -3.30 -2.94
N LEU A 48 -15.34 -4.17 -2.20
CA LEU A 48 -14.58 -5.29 -2.75
C LEU A 48 -15.49 -6.34 -3.40
N SER A 49 -16.70 -6.55 -2.89
CA SER A 49 -17.67 -7.48 -3.47
C SER A 49 -18.15 -7.07 -4.87
N LYS A 50 -18.02 -5.79 -5.21
CA LYS A 50 -18.38 -5.23 -6.52
C LYS A 50 -17.24 -5.31 -7.53
N VAL A 51 -16.03 -5.65 -7.06
CA VAL A 51 -14.85 -5.83 -7.92
C VAL A 51 -15.06 -7.07 -8.78
N LYS A 52 -15.00 -6.88 -10.10
CA LYS A 52 -15.06 -8.00 -11.05
C LYS A 52 -13.63 -8.56 -11.23
N PRO A 53 -13.38 -9.84 -10.92
CA PRO A 53 -12.05 -10.45 -11.08
C PRO A 53 -11.50 -10.34 -12.51
N GLU A 54 -12.40 -10.37 -13.48
CA GLU A 54 -12.12 -10.31 -14.92
C GLU A 54 -11.77 -8.89 -15.43
N ALA A 55 -11.98 -7.85 -14.62
CA ALA A 55 -11.68 -6.47 -15.01
C ALA A 55 -10.17 -6.19 -14.87
N PRO A 56 -9.58 -5.37 -15.74
CA PRO A 56 -8.20 -4.93 -15.58
C PRO A 56 -7.96 -4.37 -14.16
N PRO A 57 -6.81 -4.60 -13.52
CA PRO A 57 -6.55 -4.16 -12.14
C PRO A 57 -6.82 -2.66 -11.89
N GLN A 58 -6.60 -1.83 -12.92
CA GLN A 58 -6.86 -0.39 -12.92
C GLN A 58 -8.36 -0.06 -12.78
N GLU A 59 -9.23 -0.89 -13.33
CA GLU A 59 -10.69 -0.77 -13.30
C GLU A 59 -11.28 -1.51 -12.10
N ALA A 60 -10.74 -2.69 -11.79
CA ALA A 60 -11.16 -3.55 -10.69
C ALA A 60 -11.18 -2.80 -9.34
N LEU A 61 -10.10 -2.08 -9.00
CA LEU A 61 -10.02 -1.30 -7.76
C LEU A 61 -10.37 0.19 -7.96
N GLY A 62 -10.66 0.61 -9.19
CA GLY A 62 -10.91 2.00 -9.57
C GLY A 62 -12.08 2.64 -8.81
N GLU A 63 -13.15 1.86 -8.60
CA GLU A 63 -14.39 2.32 -7.97
C GLU A 63 -14.35 2.26 -6.42
N VAL A 64 -13.36 1.59 -5.83
CA VAL A 64 -13.26 1.45 -4.37
C VAL A 64 -12.79 2.76 -3.73
N ASP A 65 -13.64 3.43 -2.94
CA ASP A 65 -13.25 4.62 -2.19
C ASP A 65 -12.46 4.26 -0.93
N LEU A 66 -11.16 4.00 -1.13
CA LEU A 66 -10.22 3.71 -0.05
C LEU A 66 -9.97 4.94 0.85
N SER A 67 -10.25 6.16 0.38
CA SER A 67 -10.05 7.37 1.18
C SER A 67 -11.09 7.44 2.30
N TYR A 68 -12.36 7.18 1.98
CA TYR A 68 -13.42 7.12 2.97
C TYR A 68 -13.24 5.96 3.96
N VAL A 69 -12.83 4.78 3.48
CA VAL A 69 -12.52 3.63 4.35
C VAL A 69 -11.39 3.97 5.34
N ARG A 70 -10.32 4.61 4.85
CA ARG A 70 -9.21 5.06 5.69
C ARG A 70 -9.67 6.05 6.76
N ASP A 71 -10.47 7.05 6.40
CA ASP A 71 -10.93 8.09 7.34
C ASP A 71 -11.75 7.49 8.50
N LEU A 72 -12.55 6.45 8.22
CA LEU A 72 -13.31 5.72 9.24
C LEU A 72 -12.39 4.93 10.20
N TYR A 73 -11.36 4.26 9.67
CA TYR A 73 -10.39 3.57 10.51
C TYR A 73 -9.53 4.54 11.32
N GLU A 74 -9.14 5.68 10.75
CA GLU A 74 -8.46 6.73 11.51
C GLU A 74 -9.34 7.27 12.65
N GLU A 75 -10.64 7.45 12.40
CA GLU A 75 -11.57 7.85 13.46
C GLU A 75 -11.66 6.80 14.57
N ALA A 76 -11.71 5.51 14.21
CA ALA A 76 -11.62 4.42 15.19
C ALA A 76 -10.33 4.53 16.03
N LEU A 77 -9.19 4.76 15.39
CA LEU A 77 -7.89 4.89 16.08
C LEU A 77 -7.77 6.18 16.91
N ARG A 78 -8.48 7.26 16.56
CA ARG A 78 -8.58 8.46 17.42
C ARG A 78 -9.37 8.18 18.70
N LEU A 79 -10.40 7.34 18.63
CA LEU A 79 -11.26 6.96 19.76
C LEU A 79 -10.59 5.91 20.68
N ASP A 80 -9.89 4.95 20.07
CA ASP A 80 -9.06 3.97 20.76
C ASP A 80 -7.80 3.66 19.93
N PRO A 81 -6.65 4.26 20.29
CA PRO A 81 -5.38 4.02 19.60
C PRO A 81 -4.86 2.59 19.69
N SER A 82 -5.47 1.73 20.52
CA SER A 82 -5.11 0.32 20.65
C SER A 82 -6.08 -0.62 19.95
N ASN A 83 -7.02 -0.10 19.15
CA ASN A 83 -7.99 -0.94 18.47
C ASN A 83 -7.34 -1.78 17.36
N SER A 84 -7.10 -3.05 17.66
CA SER A 84 -6.50 -4.05 16.77
C SER A 84 -7.29 -4.24 15.47
N LEU A 85 -8.62 -4.18 15.50
CA LEU A 85 -9.43 -4.30 14.28
C LEU A 85 -9.22 -3.10 13.34
N ALA A 86 -9.11 -1.90 13.90
CA ALA A 86 -8.84 -0.71 13.11
C ALA A 86 -7.41 -0.71 12.54
N HIS A 87 -6.43 -1.16 13.32
CA HIS A 87 -5.06 -1.36 12.82
C HIS A 87 -4.99 -2.40 11.70
N PHE A 88 -5.63 -3.57 11.87
CA PHE A 88 -5.70 -4.58 10.82
C PHE A 88 -6.35 -4.03 9.55
N GLY A 89 -7.48 -3.33 9.70
CA GLY A 89 -8.19 -2.68 8.58
C GLY A 89 -7.36 -1.61 7.86
N MET A 90 -6.60 -0.79 8.60
CA MET A 90 -5.65 0.16 8.02
C MET A 90 -4.56 -0.53 7.23
N ALA A 91 -3.99 -1.63 7.74
CA ALA A 91 -2.96 -2.37 7.02
C ALA A 91 -3.46 -2.87 5.66
N ILE A 92 -4.66 -3.46 5.63
CA ILE A 92 -5.31 -3.88 4.37
C ILE A 92 -5.58 -2.68 3.45
N THR A 93 -6.07 -1.57 4.00
CA THR A 93 -6.38 -0.35 3.23
C THR A 93 -5.12 0.26 2.59
N GLU A 94 -3.99 0.24 3.30
CA GLU A 94 -2.69 0.70 2.77
C GLU A 94 -2.21 -0.21 1.63
N LEU A 95 -2.32 -1.52 1.77
CA LEU A 95 -1.97 -2.47 0.71
C LEU A 95 -2.83 -2.27 -0.54
N LEU A 96 -4.15 -2.13 -0.38
CA LEU A 96 -5.06 -1.84 -1.49
C LEU A 96 -4.76 -0.49 -2.14
N THR A 97 -4.30 0.50 -1.36
CA THR A 97 -3.92 1.82 -1.88
C THR A 97 -2.67 1.72 -2.78
N ILE A 98 -1.70 0.87 -2.43
CA ILE A 98 -0.55 0.57 -3.29
C ILE A 98 -1.03 -0.07 -4.59
N LEU A 99 -1.92 -1.07 -4.50
CA LEU A 99 -2.45 -1.78 -5.68
C LEU A 99 -3.29 -0.89 -6.58
N LYS A 100 -3.93 0.16 -6.05
CA LYS A 100 -4.68 1.16 -6.82
C LYS A 100 -3.79 2.27 -7.38
N ASN A 101 -2.54 2.38 -6.94
CA ASN A 101 -1.66 3.48 -7.34
C ASN A 101 -1.29 3.37 -8.82
N ARG A 102 -1.67 4.37 -9.63
CA ARG A 102 -1.42 4.36 -11.08
C ARG A 102 0.07 4.21 -11.43
N ARG A 103 0.98 4.85 -10.68
CA ARG A 103 2.41 4.73 -10.94
C ARG A 103 2.90 3.30 -10.72
N VAL A 104 2.35 2.63 -9.72
CA VAL A 104 2.66 1.21 -9.41
C VAL A 104 2.12 0.30 -10.51
N LEU A 105 0.87 0.51 -10.93
CA LEU A 105 0.25 -0.25 -12.01
C LEU A 105 0.98 -0.04 -13.35
N ASP A 106 1.27 1.20 -13.73
CA ASP A 106 2.00 1.51 -14.97
C ASP A 106 3.41 0.89 -14.97
N ALA A 107 4.09 0.88 -13.82
CA ALA A 107 5.39 0.25 -13.67
C ALA A 107 5.30 -1.29 -13.75
N ALA A 108 4.26 -1.88 -13.15
CA ALA A 108 3.99 -3.32 -13.22
C ALA A 108 3.66 -3.76 -14.66
N ASP A 109 2.78 -3.04 -15.37
CA ASP A 109 2.42 -3.33 -16.76
C ASP A 109 3.64 -3.21 -17.69
N SER A 110 4.47 -2.19 -17.48
CA SER A 110 5.68 -2.00 -18.25
C SER A 110 6.71 -3.11 -18.00
N LEU A 111 6.84 -3.58 -16.75
CA LEU A 111 7.70 -4.71 -16.40
C LEU A 111 7.16 -6.01 -17.00
N ALA A 112 5.85 -6.27 -16.90
CA ALA A 112 5.19 -7.45 -17.47
C ALA A 112 5.37 -7.51 -18.99
N SER A 113 5.15 -6.40 -19.69
CA SER A 113 5.38 -6.31 -21.15
C SER A 113 6.82 -6.62 -21.56
N ILE A 114 7.79 -6.23 -20.74
CA ILE A 114 9.19 -6.60 -20.96
C ILE A 114 9.41 -8.09 -20.76
N LEU A 115 8.87 -8.67 -19.69
CA LEU A 115 9.04 -10.09 -19.36
C LEU A 115 8.35 -11.01 -20.38
N GLU A 116 7.17 -10.66 -20.88
CA GLU A 116 6.42 -11.42 -21.90
C GLU A 116 7.08 -11.40 -23.29
N GLY A 117 7.82 -10.34 -23.62
CA GLY A 117 8.53 -10.20 -24.89
C GLY A 117 9.87 -10.95 -24.97
N LEU A 118 10.26 -11.67 -23.91
CA LEU A 118 11.57 -12.30 -23.80
C LEU A 118 11.50 -13.83 -23.84
N PRO A 119 12.38 -14.50 -24.61
CA PRO A 119 12.54 -15.94 -24.55
C PRO A 119 12.98 -16.37 -23.15
N SER A 120 12.68 -17.63 -22.80
CA SER A 120 12.74 -18.29 -21.49
C SER A 120 14.05 -18.26 -20.67
N GLU A 121 15.07 -17.51 -21.09
CA GLU A 121 16.25 -17.27 -20.26
C GLU A 121 16.01 -16.08 -19.31
N SER A 122 16.45 -16.21 -18.05
CA SER A 122 16.22 -15.23 -16.99
C SER A 122 16.53 -13.79 -17.46
N PRO A 123 15.50 -12.94 -17.62
CA PRO A 123 15.65 -11.57 -18.10
C PRO A 123 16.58 -10.73 -17.24
N VAL A 124 16.53 -10.96 -15.93
CA VAL A 124 17.36 -10.30 -14.93
C VAL A 124 18.82 -10.67 -15.11
N GLU A 125 19.10 -11.93 -15.41
CA GLU A 125 20.46 -12.44 -15.62
C GLU A 125 21.06 -11.98 -16.95
N LEU A 126 20.24 -11.92 -18.01
CA LEU A 126 20.63 -11.37 -19.31
C LEU A 126 20.83 -9.85 -19.27
N MET A 127 19.99 -9.14 -18.51
CA MET A 127 20.13 -7.71 -18.29
C MET A 127 21.37 -7.39 -17.44
N ALA A 128 21.59 -8.14 -16.35
CA ALA A 128 22.75 -7.96 -15.48
C ALA A 128 24.07 -8.29 -16.19
N SER A 129 24.07 -9.31 -17.05
CA SER A 129 25.27 -9.74 -17.79
C SER A 129 25.53 -8.92 -19.06
N SER A 130 24.51 -8.44 -19.75
CA SER A 130 24.68 -7.66 -20.98
C SER A 130 23.50 -6.73 -21.32
N PRO A 131 23.43 -5.54 -20.70
CA PRO A 131 22.35 -4.56 -20.90
C PRO A 131 22.12 -4.17 -22.37
N ILE A 132 23.19 -4.11 -23.16
CA ILE A 132 23.15 -3.73 -24.58
C ILE A 132 22.54 -4.84 -25.44
N THR A 133 22.82 -6.11 -25.11
CA THR A 133 22.31 -7.27 -25.86
C THR A 133 20.82 -7.42 -25.61
N PHE A 134 20.40 -7.29 -24.36
CA PHE A 134 19.01 -7.18 -23.95
C PHE A 134 18.27 -6.09 -24.73
N TYR A 135 18.79 -4.86 -24.74
CA TYR A 135 18.18 -3.73 -25.45
C TYR A 135 18.00 -3.99 -26.96
N ARG A 136 19.00 -4.60 -27.62
CA ARG A 136 18.91 -4.93 -29.04
C ARG A 136 17.90 -6.02 -29.33
N MET A 137 17.76 -7.00 -28.42
CA MET A 137 16.82 -8.10 -28.59
C MET A 137 15.39 -7.63 -28.41
N ALA A 138 15.12 -6.87 -27.34
CA ALA A 138 13.84 -6.20 -27.11
C ALA A 138 13.44 -5.33 -28.30
N LYS A 139 14.37 -4.53 -28.85
CA LYS A 139 14.13 -3.70 -30.03
C LYS A 139 13.77 -4.50 -31.29
N ARG A 140 14.20 -5.77 -31.41
CA ARG A 140 14.03 -6.60 -32.61
C ARG A 140 12.74 -7.42 -32.58
N ALA A 141 12.24 -7.74 -31.40
CA ALA A 141 10.93 -8.38 -31.19
C ALA A 141 9.75 -7.40 -31.34
N TRP A 142 10.02 -6.09 -31.41
CA TRP A 142 9.00 -5.04 -31.44
C TRP A 142 8.39 -4.82 -32.84
N PRO A 143 7.05 -4.75 -32.99
CA PRO A 143 6.42 -4.47 -34.28
C PRO A 143 6.67 -3.02 -34.75
N PRO A 144 6.79 -2.78 -36.07
CA PRO A 144 7.01 -1.43 -36.61
C PRO A 144 5.73 -0.59 -36.45
N GLY A 145 5.85 0.53 -35.72
CA GLY A 145 4.76 1.51 -35.55
C GLY A 145 4.13 1.55 -34.14
N ALA A 146 4.52 0.65 -33.24
CA ALA A 146 4.23 0.84 -31.81
C ALA A 146 4.87 2.16 -31.36
N ALA A 147 4.10 2.97 -30.62
CA ALA A 147 4.51 4.28 -30.13
C ALA A 147 5.94 4.22 -29.59
N LYS A 148 6.77 5.21 -29.95
CA LYS A 148 8.11 5.39 -29.38
C LYS A 148 8.00 5.20 -27.87
N VAL A 149 8.46 4.05 -27.39
CA VAL A 149 8.53 3.76 -25.96
C VAL A 149 9.28 4.93 -25.35
N ALA A 150 8.59 5.70 -24.50
CA ALA A 150 9.27 6.46 -23.48
C ALA A 150 10.20 5.45 -22.81
N ILE A 151 11.51 5.58 -23.05
CA ILE A 151 12.54 4.63 -22.62
C ILE A 151 12.17 4.18 -21.22
N PHE A 152 11.68 2.95 -21.05
CA PHE A 152 11.38 2.44 -19.72
C PHE A 152 12.72 2.27 -19.03
N ARG A 153 13.01 3.12 -18.06
CA ARG A 153 14.26 3.06 -17.31
C ARG A 153 13.98 2.27 -16.05
N MET A 154 14.90 1.39 -15.68
CA MET A 154 14.85 0.74 -14.36
C MET A 154 14.85 1.77 -13.22
N SER A 155 15.39 2.98 -13.45
CA SER A 155 15.26 4.08 -12.50
C SER A 155 13.80 4.45 -12.24
N ASP A 156 12.92 4.37 -13.24
CA ASP A 156 11.51 4.73 -13.09
C ASP A 156 10.79 3.69 -12.22
N VAL A 157 11.13 2.40 -12.37
CA VAL A 157 10.66 1.33 -11.48
C VAL A 157 11.19 1.52 -10.06
N GLN A 158 12.49 1.80 -9.93
CA GLN A 158 13.12 2.03 -8.65
C GLN A 158 12.47 3.22 -7.92
N ASP A 159 12.23 4.33 -8.63
CA ASP A 159 11.56 5.51 -8.08
C ASP A 159 10.15 5.17 -7.58
N VAL A 160 9.39 4.36 -8.33
CA VAL A 160 8.05 3.91 -7.91
C VAL A 160 8.14 3.02 -6.66
N VAL A 161 9.09 2.10 -6.61
CA VAL A 161 9.30 1.23 -5.44
C VAL A 161 9.67 2.06 -4.21
N GLU A 162 10.63 2.97 -4.34
CA GLU A 162 11.13 3.79 -3.23
C GLU A 162 10.11 4.82 -2.73
N GLN A 163 9.31 5.41 -3.63
CA GLN A 163 8.41 6.51 -3.27
C GLN A 163 6.99 6.05 -2.94
N GLU A 164 6.53 4.96 -3.54
CA GLU A 164 5.12 4.53 -3.43
C GLU A 164 5.01 3.21 -2.67
N VAL A 165 5.74 2.18 -3.10
CA VAL A 165 5.59 0.81 -2.57
C VAL A 165 6.18 0.68 -1.17
N LEU A 166 7.46 0.99 -0.99
CA LEU A 166 8.14 0.82 0.30
C LEU A 166 7.50 1.67 1.41
N PRO A 167 7.14 2.95 1.20
CA PRO A 167 6.45 3.72 2.23
C PRO A 167 5.06 3.16 2.55
N GLY A 168 4.32 2.68 1.55
CA GLY A 168 3.02 2.03 1.78
C GLY A 168 3.14 0.74 2.60
N LEU A 169 4.10 -0.12 2.24
CA LEU A 169 4.40 -1.34 3.00
C LEU A 169 4.84 -1.03 4.42
N GLY A 170 5.63 0.04 4.61
CA GLY A 170 6.04 0.50 5.93
C GLY A 170 4.87 0.94 6.80
N ARG A 171 3.88 1.66 6.24
CA ARG A 171 2.65 2.02 6.96
C ARG A 171 1.80 0.80 7.31
N ALA A 172 1.62 -0.11 6.36
CA ALA A 172 0.88 -1.35 6.59
C ALA A 172 1.54 -2.21 7.68
N LEU A 173 2.86 -2.38 7.62
CA LEU A 173 3.62 -3.11 8.62
C LEU A 173 3.50 -2.48 10.01
N GLY A 174 3.65 -1.16 10.12
CA GLY A 174 3.51 -0.46 11.41
C GLY A 174 2.14 -0.69 12.06
N HIS A 175 1.07 -0.82 11.27
CA HIS A 175 -0.23 -1.20 11.79
C HIS A 175 -0.31 -2.68 12.20
N LEU A 176 0.26 -3.59 11.42
CA LEU A 176 0.30 -5.02 11.79
C LEU A 176 1.12 -5.26 13.07
N GLU A 177 2.20 -4.49 13.28
CA GLU A 177 2.97 -4.51 14.54
C GLU A 177 2.13 -4.09 15.75
N GLU A 178 1.16 -3.18 15.59
CA GLU A 178 0.21 -2.85 16.66
C GLU A 178 -0.79 -4.00 16.90
N VAL A 179 -1.23 -4.69 15.84
CA VAL A 179 -2.11 -5.87 15.94
C VAL A 179 -1.40 -7.02 16.67
N GLU A 180 -0.12 -7.26 16.38
CA GLU A 180 0.67 -8.32 17.02
C GLU A 180 0.80 -8.18 18.55
N LYS A 181 0.58 -6.97 19.09
CA LYS A 181 0.57 -6.73 20.54
C LYS A 181 -0.69 -7.27 21.22
N ASP A 182 -1.74 -7.57 20.46
CA ASP A 182 -3.00 -8.14 20.94
C ASP A 182 -3.04 -9.64 20.66
N GLU A 183 -2.60 -10.44 21.63
CA GLU A 183 -2.56 -11.91 21.55
C GLU A 183 -3.95 -12.55 21.39
N GLU A 184 -5.02 -11.83 21.70
CA GLU A 184 -6.40 -12.33 21.59
C GLU A 184 -7.05 -12.00 20.24
N PHE A 185 -6.44 -11.11 19.44
CA PHE A 185 -6.99 -10.70 18.16
C PHE A 185 -7.04 -11.88 17.17
N LYS A 186 -8.22 -12.09 16.59
CA LYS A 186 -8.47 -13.15 15.61
C LYS A 186 -9.29 -12.62 14.46
N VAL A 187 -8.83 -12.90 13.24
CA VAL A 187 -9.59 -12.66 12.02
C VAL A 187 -10.08 -14.01 11.51
N TYR A 188 -11.38 -14.12 11.32
CA TYR A 188 -11.99 -15.31 10.72
C TYR A 188 -12.18 -15.03 9.23
N ILE A 189 -11.40 -15.72 8.42
CA ILE A 189 -11.62 -15.72 6.97
C ILE A 189 -12.50 -16.94 6.67
N ASN A 190 -13.72 -16.69 6.19
CA ASN A 190 -14.62 -17.78 5.82
C ASN A 190 -14.10 -18.46 4.54
N ALA A 191 -13.86 -19.77 4.61
CA ALA A 191 -13.33 -20.56 3.51
C ALA A 191 -14.25 -20.54 2.28
N GLU A 192 -15.57 -20.49 2.48
CA GLU A 192 -16.56 -20.40 1.39
C GLU A 192 -16.42 -19.11 0.56
N THR A 193 -15.86 -18.05 1.15
CA THR A 193 -15.64 -16.76 0.47
C THR A 193 -14.34 -16.74 -0.32
N LEU A 194 -13.39 -17.62 0.04
CA LEU A 194 -12.11 -17.78 -0.65
C LEU A 194 -12.10 -18.92 -1.67
N GLU A 195 -13.06 -19.84 -1.63
CA GLU A 195 -13.13 -21.02 -2.52
C GLU A 195 -12.92 -20.68 -4.01
N PRO A 196 -13.59 -19.65 -4.58
CA PRO A 196 -13.40 -19.27 -5.98
C PRO A 196 -11.96 -18.79 -6.27
N PHE A 197 -11.37 -18.04 -5.35
CA PHE A 197 -10.00 -17.52 -5.47
C PHE A 197 -8.95 -18.62 -5.28
N MET A 198 -9.20 -19.59 -4.40
CA MET A 198 -8.31 -20.72 -4.13
C MET A 198 -8.32 -21.73 -5.28
N GLU A 199 -9.47 -21.98 -5.91
CA GLU A 199 -9.56 -22.82 -7.10
C GLU A 199 -8.84 -22.20 -8.30
N GLU A 200 -8.90 -20.88 -8.48
CA GLU A 200 -8.19 -20.15 -9.54
C GLU A 200 -6.66 -20.14 -9.31
N LEU A 201 -6.20 -19.92 -8.07
CA LEU A 201 -4.79 -20.03 -7.69
C LEU A 201 -4.24 -21.46 -7.84
N ALA A 202 -5.04 -22.48 -7.48
CA ALA A 202 -4.66 -23.87 -7.65
C ALA A 202 -4.63 -24.27 -9.14
N GLY A 203 -5.57 -23.79 -9.95
CA GLY A 203 -5.60 -24.00 -11.40
C GLY A 203 -4.42 -23.34 -12.13
N GLY A 204 -4.00 -22.14 -11.69
CA GLY A 204 -2.82 -21.44 -12.23
C GLY A 204 -1.48 -22.10 -11.88
N MET A 205 -1.43 -22.94 -10.83
CA MET A 205 -0.23 -23.70 -10.46
C MET A 205 -0.08 -25.04 -11.21
N GLU A 206 -1.12 -25.53 -11.91
CA GLU A 206 -1.03 -26.75 -12.71
C GLU A 206 -0.44 -26.53 -14.12
N GLU A 207 -0.35 -25.30 -14.61
CA GLU A 207 0.26 -24.98 -15.92
C GLU A 207 1.52 -24.10 -15.78
N GLY A 208 2.57 -24.62 -15.15
CA GLY A 208 3.79 -23.83 -14.93
C GLY A 208 5.02 -24.62 -14.50
N PHE A 209 5.49 -25.51 -15.35
CA PHE A 209 6.85 -26.06 -15.46
C PHE A 209 7.88 -25.52 -14.45
N LEU A 210 8.16 -26.28 -13.40
CA LEU A 210 9.41 -26.15 -12.63
C LEU A 210 10.52 -26.85 -13.40
N PRO A 211 11.53 -26.17 -13.97
CA PRO A 211 12.73 -26.87 -14.41
C PRO A 211 13.57 -27.27 -13.18
N PRO A 212 14.39 -28.33 -13.29
CA PRO A 212 15.17 -28.92 -12.19
C PRO A 212 16.21 -27.97 -11.58
#